data_AF-A0A3D5FMI4-F1
#
_entry.id   AF-A0A3D5FMI4-F1
#
_cell.length_a   1.000
_cell.length_b   1.000
_cell.length_c   1.000
_cell.angle_alpha   90.00
_cell.angle_beta   90.00
_cell.angle_gamma   90.00
#
_symmetry.space_group_name_H-M   'P 1'
#
loop_
_entity.id
_entity.type
_entity.pdbx_description
1 polymer ?
#
loop_
_entity_poly.entity_id
_entity_poly.type
_entity_poly.pdbx_seq_one_letter_code
_entity_poly.pdbx_strand_id
1 'polypeptide(L)'
;MRVCAYELPDAGQDYLRFLKQFGIDDVVLSSRSHPDAAQRFSAENADSAGAHWDVEDLELVRDRCVKAGLKVVAIENPVPACCYDKIMLGQPGRDQQIENIIVTIRNMGRADI
;
A
#
# COMPACT_ATOMS: atom_id res chain seq x y z
N MET A 1 9.46 21.92 9.62
CA MET A 1 8.42 21.41 8.70
C MET A 1 8.87 20.04 8.24
N ARG A 2 8.03 19.00 8.38
CA ARG A 2 8.33 17.63 7.94
C ARG A 2 7.83 17.49 6.50
N VAL A 3 8.66 17.01 5.58
CA VAL A 3 8.33 16.86 4.16
C VAL A 3 8.29 15.38 3.84
N CYS A 4 7.22 14.94 3.18
CA CYS A 4 7.02 13.56 2.79
C CYS A 4 6.86 13.48 1.28
N ALA A 5 7.49 12.50 0.65
CA ALA A 5 7.25 12.18 -0.74
C ALA A 5 6.10 11.19 -0.88
N TYR A 6 5.22 11.44 -1.85
CA TYR A 6 4.14 10.53 -2.23
C TYR A 6 4.32 10.10 -3.68
N GLU A 7 4.22 8.78 -3.87
CA GLU A 7 4.00 8.05 -5.12
C GLU A 7 5.00 8.21 -6.30
N LEU A 8 5.72 7.12 -6.57
CA LEU A 8 6.08 6.63 -7.92
C LEU A 8 5.97 5.08 -7.93
N PRO A 9 5.74 4.43 -9.09
CA PRO A 9 5.25 3.05 -9.18
C PRO A 9 6.10 1.96 -8.52
N ASP A 10 7.42 2.16 -8.36
CA ASP A 10 8.34 1.07 -8.00
C ASP A 10 9.06 1.30 -6.66
N ALA A 11 8.99 2.50 -6.05
CA ALA A 11 9.86 2.84 -4.91
C ALA A 11 11.31 2.33 -5.10
N GLY A 12 11.80 2.38 -6.35
CA GLY A 12 13.04 1.75 -6.76
C GLY A 12 14.25 2.41 -6.08
N GLN A 13 15.35 1.67 -5.95
CA GLN A 13 16.53 2.12 -5.19
C GLN A 13 17.05 3.50 -5.62
N ASP A 14 17.02 3.81 -6.92
CA ASP A 14 17.52 5.09 -7.43
C ASP A 14 16.63 6.27 -7.03
N TYR A 15 15.31 6.08 -7.05
CA TYR A 15 14.38 7.08 -6.59
C TYR A 15 14.49 7.32 -5.08
N LEU A 16 14.60 6.25 -4.28
CA LEU A 16 14.77 6.39 -2.83
C LEU A 16 16.08 7.11 -2.49
N ARG A 17 17.17 6.82 -3.23
CA ARG A 17 18.44 7.56 -3.10
C ARG A 17 18.28 9.03 -3.46
N PHE A 18 17.57 9.33 -4.55
CA PHE A 18 17.27 10.69 -4.97
C PHE A 18 16.53 11.45 -3.86
N LEU A 19 15.50 10.86 -3.24
CA LEU A 19 14.78 11.49 -2.12
C LEU A 19 15.73 11.86 -0.96
N LYS A 20 16.65 10.97 -0.59
CA LYS A 20 17.66 11.26 0.44
C LYS A 20 18.56 12.44 0.08
N GLN A 21 18.96 12.57 -1.19
CA GLN A 21 19.78 13.71 -1.64
C GLN A 21 19.06 15.06 -1.47
N PHE A 22 17.73 15.07 -1.50
CA PHE A 22 16.89 16.25 -1.25
C PHE A 22 16.58 16.48 0.23
N GLY A 23 17.16 15.68 1.14
CA GLY A 23 16.92 15.78 2.57
C GLY A 23 15.52 15.30 3.00
N ILE A 24 14.89 14.45 2.19
CA ILE A 24 13.61 13.82 2.54
C ILE A 24 13.88 12.61 3.42
N ASP A 25 13.12 12.50 4.50
CA ASP A 25 13.22 11.39 5.46
C ASP A 25 12.00 10.47 5.43
N ASP A 26 10.87 10.94 4.90
CA ASP A 26 9.59 10.25 4.99
C ASP A 26 8.97 9.97 3.62
N VAL A 27 8.34 8.80 3.50
CA VAL A 27 7.59 8.38 2.32
C VAL A 27 6.21 7.84 2.67
N VAL A 28 5.26 8.10 1.78
CA VAL A 28 3.93 7.48 1.77
C VAL A 28 3.88 6.46 0.64
N LEU A 29 3.44 5.24 0.95
CA LEU A 29 3.22 4.17 -0.03
C LEU A 29 1.82 4.27 -0.65
N SER A 30 1.58 3.50 -1.71
CA SER A 30 0.23 3.31 -2.26
C SER A 30 -0.03 1.84 -2.61
N SER A 31 -1.25 1.51 -3.05
CA SER A 31 -1.57 0.18 -3.59
C SER A 31 -0.59 -0.30 -4.66
N ARG A 32 0.02 0.61 -5.43
CA ARG A 32 1.04 0.28 -6.44
C ARG A 32 2.36 -0.18 -5.85
N SER A 33 2.62 0.12 -4.58
CA SER A 33 3.81 -0.37 -3.87
C SER A 33 3.73 -1.86 -3.54
N HIS A 34 2.56 -2.49 -3.66
CA HIS A 34 2.41 -3.93 -3.43
C HIS A 34 3.21 -4.72 -4.48
N PRO A 35 4.01 -5.74 -4.09
CA PRO A 35 4.86 -6.49 -5.02
C PRO A 35 4.11 -7.10 -6.22
N ASP A 36 2.86 -7.49 -5.97
CA ASP A 36 1.95 -8.08 -6.96
C ASP A 36 0.68 -7.25 -7.20
N ALA A 37 0.78 -5.91 -7.14
CA ALA A 37 -0.39 -5.02 -7.21
C ALA A 37 -1.33 -5.30 -8.41
N ALA A 38 -0.75 -5.62 -9.57
CA ALA A 38 -1.48 -5.81 -10.82
C ALA A 38 -2.42 -7.03 -10.78
N GLN A 39 -1.99 -8.12 -10.14
CA GLN A 39 -2.81 -9.31 -9.98
C GLN A 39 -3.64 -9.22 -8.69
N ARG A 40 -3.02 -8.84 -7.57
CA ARG A 40 -3.64 -8.77 -6.24
C ARG A 40 -4.87 -7.87 -6.20
N PHE A 41 -4.81 -6.73 -6.90
CA PHE A 41 -5.87 -5.72 -6.89
C PHE A 41 -6.52 -5.52 -8.27
N SER A 42 -6.52 -6.57 -9.12
CA SER A 42 -7.23 -6.53 -10.39
C SER A 42 -8.74 -6.40 -10.20
N ALA A 43 -9.46 -5.90 -11.20
CA ALA A 43 -10.93 -5.81 -11.16
C ALA A 43 -11.59 -7.20 -10.99
N GLU A 44 -10.95 -8.26 -11.49
CA GLU A 44 -11.41 -9.65 -11.40
C GLU A 44 -11.27 -10.20 -9.97
N ASN A 45 -10.23 -9.77 -9.24
CA ASN A 45 -9.95 -10.22 -7.88
C ASN A 45 -10.53 -9.29 -6.81
N ALA A 46 -11.09 -8.14 -7.19
CA ALA A 46 -11.36 -7.04 -6.27
C ALA A 46 -12.34 -7.37 -5.12
N ASP A 47 -13.24 -8.32 -5.32
CA ASP A 47 -14.14 -8.85 -4.30
C ASP A 47 -13.90 -10.34 -4.01
N SER A 48 -12.72 -10.86 -4.32
CA SER A 48 -12.27 -12.19 -3.90
C SER A 48 -11.53 -12.11 -2.56
N ALA A 49 -11.58 -13.21 -1.80
CA ALA A 49 -10.71 -13.34 -0.63
C ALA A 49 -9.24 -13.24 -1.06
N GLY A 50 -8.44 -12.48 -0.32
CA GLY A 50 -7.02 -12.27 -0.62
C GLY A 50 -6.69 -10.97 -1.32
N ALA A 51 -7.66 -10.17 -1.78
CA ALA A 51 -7.43 -8.82 -2.32
C ALA A 51 -7.16 -7.77 -1.22
N HIS A 52 -6.18 -8.06 -0.37
CA HIS A 52 -5.69 -7.26 0.74
C HIS A 52 -4.17 -7.34 0.81
N TRP A 53 -3.56 -6.48 1.63
CA TRP A 53 -2.13 -6.59 1.95
C TRP A 53 -1.86 -7.73 2.93
N ASP A 54 -0.83 -8.51 2.68
CA ASP A 54 -0.24 -9.44 3.66
C ASP A 54 0.82 -8.72 4.50
N VAL A 55 1.09 -9.22 5.71
CA VAL A 55 2.07 -8.57 6.62
C VAL A 55 3.46 -8.62 5.98
N GLU A 56 3.80 -9.75 5.38
CA GLU A 56 5.08 -10.01 4.74
C GLU A 56 5.32 -9.06 3.56
N ASP A 57 4.28 -8.74 2.78
CA ASP A 57 4.36 -7.78 1.67
C ASP A 57 4.58 -6.35 2.19
N LEU A 58 3.90 -5.97 3.28
CA LEU A 58 4.09 -4.68 3.93
C LEU A 58 5.51 -4.53 4.49
N GLU A 59 6.00 -5.56 5.19
CA GLU A 59 7.36 -5.61 5.74
C GLU A 59 8.41 -5.53 4.63
N LEU A 60 8.21 -6.28 3.53
CA LEU A 60 9.12 -6.26 2.39
C LEU A 60 9.28 -4.85 1.81
N VAL A 61 8.17 -4.14 1.60
CA VAL A 61 8.19 -2.79 1.02
C VAL A 61 8.75 -1.77 2.03
N ARG A 62 8.35 -1.86 3.30
CA ARG A 62 8.90 -1.02 4.38
C ARG A 62 10.41 -1.18 4.50
N ASP A 63 10.91 -2.41 4.50
CA ASP A 63 12.32 -2.71 4.64
C ASP A 63 13.15 -2.17 3.47
N ARG A 64 12.60 -2.11 2.25
CA ARG A 64 13.25 -1.44 1.11
C ARG A 64 13.44 0.04 1.37
N CYS A 65 12.41 0.73 1.88
CA CYS A 65 12.50 2.15 2.24
C CYS A 65 13.48 2.39 3.39
N VAL A 66 13.42 1.57 4.44
CA VAL A 66 14.32 1.66 5.61
C VAL A 66 15.78 1.45 5.20
N LYS A 67 16.07 0.47 4.34
CA LYS A 67 17.42 0.26 3.79
C LYS A 67 17.95 1.45 2.99
N ALA A 68 17.06 2.26 2.40
CA ALA A 68 17.42 3.51 1.74
C ALA A 68 17.52 4.71 2.70
N GLY A 69 17.37 4.50 4.01
CA GLY A 69 17.44 5.56 5.02
C GLY A 69 16.18 6.42 5.10
N LEU A 70 15.04 5.90 4.63
CA LEU A 70 13.72 6.55 4.65
C LEU A 70 12.81 5.86 5.67
N LYS A 71 11.80 6.58 6.14
CA LYS A 71 10.74 6.07 7.01
C LYS A 71 9.43 6.00 6.21
N VAL A 72 8.76 4.85 6.26
CA VAL A 72 7.37 4.74 5.82
C VAL A 72 6.48 5.33 6.91
N VAL A 73 5.64 6.30 6.57
CA VAL A 73 4.79 6.99 7.56
C VAL A 73 3.30 6.77 7.36
N ALA A 74 2.91 6.27 6.18
CA ALA A 74 1.53 5.96 5.83
C ALA A 74 1.48 5.14 4.53
N ILE A 75 0.29 4.59 4.26
CA ILE A 75 -0.12 4.14 2.93
C ILE A 75 -1.36 4.96 2.54
N GLU A 76 -1.28 5.68 1.44
CA GLU A 76 -2.41 6.37 0.84
C GLU A 76 -2.99 5.50 -0.27
N ASN A 77 -4.32 5.29 -0.26
CA ASN A 77 -5.00 4.37 -1.18
C ASN A 77 -4.38 2.95 -1.13
N PRO A 78 -4.44 2.25 0.02
CA PRO A 78 -3.82 0.94 0.19
C PRO A 78 -4.38 -0.11 -0.77
N VAL A 79 -5.60 0.08 -1.28
CA VAL A 79 -6.17 -0.67 -2.39
C VAL A 79 -6.79 0.30 -3.43
N PRO A 80 -6.87 -0.06 -4.72
CA PRO A 80 -7.53 0.75 -5.74
C PRO A 80 -9.04 0.86 -5.55
N ALA A 81 -9.67 1.81 -6.25
CA ALA A 81 -11.12 2.06 -6.14
C ALA A 81 -12.00 0.84 -6.45
N CYS A 82 -11.59 -0.03 -7.38
CA CYS A 82 -12.32 -1.26 -7.69
C CYS A 82 -12.40 -2.23 -6.50
N CYS A 83 -11.53 -2.10 -5.48
CA CYS A 83 -11.55 -2.94 -4.28
C CYS A 83 -12.49 -2.42 -3.18
N TYR A 84 -13.13 -1.26 -3.34
CA TYR A 84 -14.11 -0.71 -2.39
C TYR A 84 -15.33 -0.05 -3.03
N ASP A 85 -15.47 -0.12 -4.36
CA ASP A 85 -16.60 0.44 -5.10
C ASP A 85 -17.94 -0.17 -4.72
N LYS A 86 -18.02 -1.49 -4.50
CA LYS A 86 -19.24 -2.19 -4.09
C LYS A 86 -19.64 -1.78 -2.68
N ILE A 87 -18.69 -1.42 -1.81
CA ILE A 87 -18.97 -0.79 -0.50
C ILE A 87 -19.68 0.55 -0.73
N MET A 88 -19.10 1.42 -1.56
CA MET A 88 -19.66 2.76 -1.83
C MET A 88 -21.06 2.70 -2.46
N LEU A 89 -21.29 1.73 -3.34
CA LEU A 89 -22.52 1.61 -4.13
C LEU A 89 -23.56 0.66 -3.52
N GLY A 90 -23.23 -0.03 -2.42
CA GLY A 90 -24.12 -1.01 -1.79
C GLY A 90 -24.41 -2.24 -2.66
N GLN A 91 -23.46 -2.66 -3.49
CA GLN A 91 -23.62 -3.77 -4.43
C GLN A 91 -23.29 -5.15 -3.82
N PRO A 92 -23.76 -6.26 -4.42
CA PRO A 92 -23.29 -7.59 -4.07
C PRO A 92 -21.76 -7.69 -4.14
N GLY A 93 -21.14 -8.38 -3.18
CA GLY A 93 -19.69 -8.46 -3.01
C GLY A 93 -19.10 -7.41 -2.06
N ARG A 94 -19.89 -6.42 -1.61
CA ARG A 94 -19.43 -5.40 -0.63
C ARG A 94 -18.90 -6.01 0.67
N ASP A 95 -19.51 -7.08 1.16
CA ASP A 95 -19.14 -7.67 2.46
C ASP A 95 -17.74 -8.29 2.37
N GLN A 96 -17.39 -8.90 1.23
CA GLN A 96 -16.05 -9.41 0.98
C GLN A 96 -15.02 -8.29 0.80
N GLN A 97 -15.38 -7.18 0.14
CA GLN A 97 -14.53 -5.98 0.07
C GLN A 97 -14.28 -5.39 1.47
N ILE A 98 -15.31 -5.35 2.34
CA ILE A 98 -15.16 -4.90 3.73
C ILE A 98 -14.16 -5.79 4.47
N GLU A 99 -14.28 -7.12 4.35
CA GLU A 99 -13.34 -8.02 5.02
C GLU A 99 -11.90 -7.84 4.53
N ASN A 100 -11.70 -7.64 3.22
CA ASN A 100 -10.36 -7.36 2.66
C ASN A 100 -9.77 -6.05 3.22
N ILE A 101 -10.59 -5.00 3.36
CA ILE A 101 -10.16 -3.73 3.97
C ILE A 101 -9.81 -3.93 5.46
N ILE A 102 -10.63 -4.67 6.21
CA ILE A 102 -10.37 -4.98 7.62
C ILE A 102 -9.03 -5.72 7.77
N VAL A 103 -8.77 -6.72 6.91
CA VAL A 103 -7.50 -7.46 6.92
C VAL A 103 -6.33 -6.53 6.61
N THR A 104 -6.45 -5.68 5.59
CA THR A 104 -5.43 -4.69 5.23
C THR A 104 -5.10 -3.78 6.42
N ILE A 105 -6.10 -3.20 7.09
CA ILE A 105 -5.91 -2.31 8.24
C ILE A 105 -5.22 -3.04 9.40
N ARG A 106 -5.64 -4.28 9.70
CA ARG A 106 -5.02 -5.09 10.76
C ARG A 106 -3.56 -5.43 10.43
N ASN A 107 -3.27 -5.76 9.17
CA ASN A 107 -1.93 -6.11 8.74
C ASN A 107 -0.99 -4.90 8.68
N MET A 108 -1.49 -3.71 8.32
CA MET A 108 -0.75 -2.45 8.47
C MET A 108 -0.31 -2.23 9.92
N GLY A 109 -1.22 -2.39 10.89
CA GLY A 109 -0.88 -2.28 12.31
C GLY A 109 0.13 -3.33 12.79
N ARG A 110 0.08 -4.56 12.25
CA ARG A 110 1.07 -5.61 12.54
C ARG A 110 2.45 -5.31 11.95
N ALA A 111 2.48 -4.64 10.80
CA ALA A 111 3.69 -4.22 10.11
C ALA A 111 4.25 -2.86 10.59
N ASP A 112 3.70 -2.28 11.66
CA ASP A 112 4.13 -0.99 12.22
C ASP A 112 4.11 0.16 11.19
N ILE A 113 3.00 0.25 10.43
CA ILE A 113 2.72 1.30 9.43
C ILE A 113 1.51 2.12 9.85
#